data_AF-A0A955XA60-F1
#
_entry.id   AF-A0A955XA60-F1
#
_cell.length_a   1.000
_cell.length_b   1.000
_cell.length_c   1.000
_cell.angle_alpha   90.00
_cell.angle_beta   90.00
_cell.angle_gamma   90.00
#
_symmetry.space_group_name_H-M   'P 1'
#
loop_
_entity.id
_entity.type
_entity.pdbx_description
1 polymer ?
#
loop_
_entity_poly.entity_id
_entity_poly.type
_entity_poly.pdbx_seq_one_letter_code
_entity_poly.pdbx_strand_id
1 'polypeptide(L)'
;MSTEPIVVTSDLTPLSAERPARPPRPAGPAPRKEPRSPFLPPAEVAGPSLDELVDAQGRARPLALELLADPAGVLARIRDPQQLEGLVVGALAVVATCIALFAAVLMSAHEPQVILRAAGLATLSVLLGLAAALGPIYGTSVVMAARLPMGRLVAVLLASVATGALLLPALAPVLHICQGLDPVWAGPLAAVGSFAIMGGVAGLRLRRLLLDLAFSAGGMDPGARFRVGVLTRMALAFTGLTVSLAFWAFDAFLAG
;
A
#
# COMPACT_ATOMS: atom_id res chain seq x y z
N MET A 1 70.73 -6.96 -19.52
CA MET A 1 69.27 -6.82 -19.32
C MET A 1 69.05 -5.45 -18.70
N SER A 2 68.73 -4.46 -19.52
CA SER A 2 68.54 -3.06 -19.11
C SER A 2 67.09 -2.84 -18.71
N THR A 3 66.88 -2.34 -17.50
CA THR A 3 65.61 -1.81 -17.01
C THR A 3 65.54 -0.31 -17.30
N GLU A 4 64.75 0.09 -18.29
CA GLU A 4 64.39 1.49 -18.50
C GLU A 4 63.27 1.92 -17.53
N PRO A 5 63.37 3.13 -16.94
CA PRO A 5 62.30 3.69 -16.12
C PRO A 5 61.21 4.34 -16.99
N ILE A 6 59.96 3.93 -16.77
CA ILE A 6 58.77 4.57 -17.35
C ILE A 6 58.57 5.91 -16.63
N VAL A 7 58.81 7.01 -17.33
CA VAL A 7 58.51 8.37 -16.89
C VAL A 7 57.01 8.62 -17.02
N VAL A 8 56.38 8.93 -15.88
CA VAL A 8 55.01 9.43 -15.78
C VAL A 8 55.03 10.94 -16.06
N THR A 9 54.53 11.36 -17.21
CA THR A 9 54.21 12.78 -17.48
C THR A 9 52.71 13.00 -17.31
N SER A 10 52.37 13.76 -16.27
CA SER A 10 51.03 14.28 -15.98
C SER A 10 50.75 15.52 -16.83
N ASP A 11 50.11 15.34 -17.99
CA ASP A 11 49.49 16.45 -18.73
C ASP A 11 48.00 16.54 -18.38
N LEU A 12 47.73 17.19 -17.23
CA LEU A 12 46.40 17.68 -16.89
C LEU A 12 46.12 18.94 -17.71
N THR A 13 45.55 18.74 -18.90
CA THR A 13 44.89 19.83 -19.63
C THR A 13 43.43 19.86 -19.18
N PRO A 14 42.90 20.95 -18.60
CA PRO A 14 41.47 21.05 -18.36
C PRO A 14 40.78 21.36 -19.69
N LEU A 15 40.34 20.31 -20.39
CA LEU A 15 39.34 20.43 -21.45
C LEU A 15 38.04 20.95 -20.82
N SER A 16 37.87 22.27 -20.88
CA SER A 16 36.58 22.92 -20.66
C SER A 16 35.63 22.43 -21.75
N ALA A 17 34.90 21.35 -21.47
CA ALA A 17 33.78 20.94 -22.27
C ALA A 17 32.66 21.96 -22.07
N GLU A 18 32.56 22.92 -23.00
CA GLU A 18 31.34 23.69 -23.24
C GLU A 18 30.16 22.72 -23.27
N ARG A 19 29.26 22.83 -22.28
CA ARG A 19 27.96 22.17 -22.33
C ARG A 19 27.23 22.70 -23.57
N PRO A 20 26.83 21.86 -24.53
CA PRO A 20 25.94 22.32 -25.58
C PRO A 20 24.65 22.83 -24.94
N ALA A 21 24.32 24.09 -25.26
CA ALA A 21 23.09 24.73 -24.83
C ALA A 21 21.90 23.85 -25.21
N ARG A 22 21.11 23.48 -24.20
CA ARG A 22 19.87 22.70 -24.36
C ARG A 22 18.93 23.52 -25.26
N PRO A 23 18.41 22.97 -26.38
CA PRO A 23 17.47 23.71 -27.21
C PRO A 23 16.23 24.08 -26.38
N PRO A 24 15.65 25.27 -26.59
CA PRO A 24 14.45 25.68 -25.89
C PRO A 24 13.35 24.66 -26.14
N ARG A 25 12.75 24.18 -25.05
CA ARG A 25 11.62 23.25 -25.07
C ARG A 25 10.49 23.94 -25.88
N PRO A 26 9.95 23.32 -26.94
CA PRO A 26 8.82 23.89 -27.64
C PRO A 26 7.70 24.13 -26.63
N ALA A 27 7.17 25.34 -26.61
CA ALA A 27 6.06 25.72 -25.75
C ALA A 27 4.93 24.71 -25.96
N GLY A 28 4.59 23.96 -24.92
CA GLY A 28 3.39 23.14 -24.93
C GLY A 28 2.18 24.00 -25.27
N PRO A 29 1.10 23.41 -25.81
CA PRO A 29 -0.13 24.16 -26.09
C PRO A 29 -0.54 24.93 -24.84
N ALA A 30 -0.79 26.24 -25.01
CA ALA A 30 -1.20 27.11 -23.93
C ALA A 30 -2.35 26.44 -23.14
N PRO A 31 -2.34 26.51 -21.79
CA PRO A 31 -3.39 25.89 -20.99
C PRO A 31 -4.74 26.38 -21.50
N ARG A 32 -5.61 25.44 -21.86
CA ARG A 32 -6.99 25.72 -22.28
C ARG A 32 -7.61 26.54 -21.15
N LYS A 33 -7.91 27.82 -21.43
CA LYS A 33 -8.61 28.70 -20.50
C LYS A 33 -9.96 28.06 -20.22
N GLU A 34 -10.11 27.44 -19.05
CA GLU A 34 -11.39 26.93 -18.60
C GLU A 34 -12.42 28.08 -18.61
N PRO A 35 -13.66 27.82 -19.04
CA PRO A 35 -14.69 28.85 -19.11
C PRO A 35 -14.94 29.39 -17.70
N ARG A 36 -14.61 30.68 -17.52
CA ARG A 36 -14.76 31.41 -16.26
C ARG A 36 -16.21 31.39 -15.81
N SER A 37 -16.43 30.95 -14.56
CA SER A 37 -17.75 31.01 -13.91
C SER A 37 -18.29 32.45 -13.95
N PRO A 38 -19.56 32.67 -14.34
CA PRO A 38 -20.16 34.00 -14.45
C PRO A 38 -20.44 34.67 -13.08
N PHE A 39 -20.12 34.00 -11.98
CA PHE A 39 -20.44 34.45 -10.62
C PHE A 39 -19.27 35.10 -9.87
N LEU A 40 -18.08 35.22 -10.49
CA LEU A 40 -16.91 35.82 -9.85
C LEU A 40 -16.53 37.13 -10.56
N PRO A 41 -16.54 38.28 -9.86
CA PRO A 41 -16.04 39.53 -10.42
C PRO A 41 -14.54 39.39 -10.77
N PRO A 42 -14.10 39.94 -11.92
CA PRO A 42 -12.77 39.67 -12.51
C PRO A 42 -11.55 40.15 -11.69
N ALA A 43 -11.74 40.71 -10.49
CA ALA A 43 -10.67 41.30 -9.68
C ALA A 43 -10.22 40.44 -8.49
N GLU A 44 -10.90 39.35 -8.14
CA GLU A 44 -10.66 38.66 -6.85
C GLU A 44 -10.03 37.25 -6.94
N VAL A 45 -9.57 36.82 -8.12
CA VAL A 45 -8.90 35.51 -8.26
C VAL A 45 -7.40 35.71 -8.49
N ALA A 46 -6.74 36.33 -7.50
CA ALA A 46 -5.29 36.28 -7.33
C ALA A 46 -4.91 35.42 -6.12
N GLY A 47 -5.77 34.46 -5.76
CA GLY A 47 -5.41 33.39 -4.86
C GLY A 47 -4.58 32.34 -5.60
N PRO A 48 -3.59 31.71 -4.94
CA PRO A 48 -2.95 30.51 -5.48
C PRO A 48 -4.00 29.49 -5.90
N SER A 49 -3.75 28.78 -6.99
CA SER A 49 -4.63 27.71 -7.46
C SER A 49 -4.88 26.69 -6.35
N LEU A 50 -6.01 25.97 -6.43
CA LEU A 50 -6.32 24.93 -5.44
C LEU A 50 -5.19 23.89 -5.36
N ASP A 51 -4.55 23.59 -6.49
CA ASP A 51 -3.38 22.71 -6.59
C ASP A 51 -2.16 23.31 -5.87
N GLU A 52 -1.88 24.61 -6.03
CA GLU A 52 -0.81 25.31 -5.30
C GLU A 52 -1.09 25.42 -3.80
N LEU A 53 -2.35 25.51 -3.36
CA LEU A 53 -2.72 25.48 -1.94
C LEU A 53 -2.57 24.08 -1.34
N VAL A 54 -2.85 23.03 -2.11
CA VAL A 54 -2.66 21.63 -1.73
C VAL A 54 -1.17 21.28 -1.66
N ASP A 55 -0.37 21.78 -2.59
CA ASP A 55 1.09 21.61 -2.61
C ASP A 55 1.79 22.46 -1.54
N ALA A 56 1.35 23.72 -1.33
CA ALA A 56 1.86 24.60 -0.29
C ALA A 56 1.48 24.17 1.13
N GLN A 57 0.40 23.38 1.28
CA GLN A 57 0.03 22.85 2.59
C GLN A 57 1.01 21.82 3.12
N GLY A 58 1.89 21.21 2.29
CA GLY A 58 3.08 20.44 2.72
C GLY A 58 2.85 19.29 3.71
N ARG A 59 1.61 19.07 4.16
CA ARG A 59 1.20 18.00 5.04
C ARG A 59 1.11 16.79 4.14
N ALA A 60 2.09 15.91 4.30
CA ALA A 60 2.12 14.58 3.72
C ALA A 60 0.69 14.05 3.57
N ARG A 61 0.26 13.79 2.32
CA ARG A 61 -1.09 13.28 2.05
C ARG A 61 -1.39 12.14 3.03
N PRO A 62 -2.59 12.12 3.64
CA PRO A 62 -2.92 11.08 4.62
C PRO A 62 -2.75 9.72 3.96
N LEU A 63 -2.06 8.81 4.64
CA LEU A 63 -1.61 7.54 4.04
C LEU A 63 -2.78 6.74 3.44
N ALA A 64 -3.96 6.77 4.05
CA ALA A 64 -5.16 6.13 3.51
C ALA A 64 -5.53 6.63 2.10
N LEU A 65 -5.42 7.95 1.86
CA LEU A 65 -5.68 8.53 0.55
C LEU A 65 -4.56 8.18 -0.44
N GLU A 66 -3.31 8.17 0.01
CA GLU A 66 -2.17 7.79 -0.81
C GLU A 66 -2.22 6.31 -1.24
N LEU A 67 -2.63 5.41 -0.34
CA LEU A 67 -2.83 3.99 -0.65
C LEU A 67 -3.85 3.77 -1.78
N LEU A 68 -4.92 4.57 -1.82
CA LEU A 68 -5.97 4.51 -2.83
C LEU A 68 -5.59 5.20 -4.14
N ALA A 69 -5.08 6.43 -4.06
CA ALA A 69 -4.95 7.33 -5.19
C ALA A 69 -3.55 7.38 -5.81
N ASP A 70 -2.48 7.07 -5.05
CA ASP A 70 -1.11 7.29 -5.48
C ASP A 70 -0.17 6.10 -5.18
N PRO A 71 -0.20 5.04 -6.01
CA PRO A 71 0.74 3.93 -5.90
C PRO A 71 2.21 4.32 -5.98
N ALA A 72 2.54 5.37 -6.74
CA ALA A 72 3.92 5.79 -6.92
C ALA A 72 4.47 6.43 -5.64
N GLY A 73 3.65 7.23 -4.95
CA GLY A 73 3.97 7.77 -3.62
C GLY A 73 4.30 6.69 -2.60
N VAL A 74 3.44 5.66 -2.50
CA VAL A 74 3.66 4.52 -1.58
C VAL A 74 4.98 3.82 -1.88
N LEU A 75 5.30 3.60 -3.15
CA LEU A 75 6.54 2.97 -3.58
C LEU A 75 7.77 3.82 -3.24
N ALA A 76 7.66 5.15 -3.36
CA ALA A 76 8.72 6.07 -2.94
C ALA A 76 9.01 5.95 -1.43
N ARG A 77 7.96 5.89 -0.60
CA ARG A 77 8.09 5.69 0.85
C ARG A 77 8.71 4.34 1.22
N ILE A 78 8.41 3.26 0.46
CA ILE A 78 9.00 1.93 0.69
C ILE A 78 10.50 1.92 0.38
N ARG A 79 10.95 2.72 -0.59
CA ARG A 79 12.36 2.78 -0.98
C ARG A 79 13.19 3.59 0.01
N ASP A 80 12.61 4.65 0.56
CA ASP A 80 13.25 5.53 1.54
C ASP A 80 13.27 4.89 2.95
N PRO A 81 14.45 4.55 3.49
CA PRO A 81 14.55 3.94 4.82
C PRO A 81 14.05 4.86 5.94
N GLN A 82 14.08 6.19 5.77
CA GLN A 82 13.61 7.14 6.79
C GLN A 82 12.09 7.18 6.89
N GLN A 83 11.38 6.85 5.81
CA GLN A 83 9.92 6.89 5.74
C GLN A 83 9.26 5.51 5.93
N LEU A 84 10.07 4.45 5.92
CA LEU A 84 9.61 3.07 6.01
C LEU A 84 8.87 2.79 7.32
N GLU A 85 9.39 3.29 8.45
CA GLU A 85 8.75 3.11 9.76
C GLU A 85 7.39 3.81 9.82
N GLY A 86 7.32 5.07 9.37
CA GLY A 86 6.07 5.82 9.30
C GLY A 86 5.03 5.16 8.39
N LEU A 87 5.46 4.54 7.29
CA LEU A 87 4.58 3.76 6.41
C LEU A 87 4.03 2.51 7.11
N VAL A 88 4.88 1.76 7.83
CA VAL A 88 4.48 0.55 8.56
C VAL A 88 3.48 0.89 9.65
N VAL A 89 3.79 1.88 10.50
CA VAL A 89 2.90 2.32 11.59
C VAL A 89 1.59 2.88 11.03
N GLY A 90 1.66 3.70 9.98
CA GLY A 90 0.47 4.25 9.33
C GLY A 90 -0.40 3.15 8.71
N ALA A 91 0.19 2.17 8.04
CA ALA A 91 -0.55 1.07 7.43
C ALA A 91 -1.21 0.18 8.50
N LEU A 92 -0.52 -0.08 9.62
CA LEU A 92 -1.10 -0.76 10.78
C LEU A 92 -2.30 0.01 11.34
N ALA A 93 -2.18 1.33 11.50
CA ALA A 93 -3.27 2.18 11.97
C ALA A 93 -4.47 2.15 11.01
N VAL A 94 -4.24 2.17 9.70
CA VAL A 94 -5.31 2.04 8.68
C VAL A 94 -6.00 0.68 8.79
N VAL A 95 -5.24 -0.42 8.85
CA VAL A 95 -5.80 -1.77 9.01
C VAL A 95 -6.63 -1.84 10.29
N ALA A 96 -6.07 -1.43 11.42
CA ALA A 96 -6.75 -1.48 12.71
C ALA A 96 -8.05 -0.67 12.69
N THR A 97 -8.02 0.55 12.17
CA THR A 97 -9.20 1.44 12.13
C THR A 97 -10.28 0.88 11.21
N CYS A 98 -9.93 0.40 10.02
CA CYS A 98 -10.89 -0.14 9.07
C CYS A 98 -11.54 -1.44 9.56
N ILE A 99 -10.76 -2.33 10.20
CA ILE A 99 -11.29 -3.57 10.78
C ILE A 99 -12.18 -3.27 11.98
N ALA A 100 -11.76 -2.39 12.88
CA ALA A 100 -12.57 -1.97 14.02
C ALA A 100 -13.90 -1.34 13.56
N LEU A 101 -13.85 -0.45 12.56
CA LEU A 101 -15.04 0.18 12.00
C LEU A 101 -15.98 -0.83 11.33
N PHE A 102 -15.43 -1.76 10.54
CA PHE A 102 -16.19 -2.84 9.92
C PHE A 102 -16.91 -3.69 10.97
N ALA A 103 -16.20 -4.15 12.00
CA ALA A 103 -16.79 -4.92 13.10
C ALA A 103 -17.84 -4.11 13.88
N ALA A 104 -17.58 -2.82 14.12
CA ALA A 104 -18.52 -1.96 14.82
C ALA A 104 -19.84 -1.77 14.06
N VAL A 105 -19.77 -1.60 12.73
CA VAL A 105 -20.96 -1.49 11.88
C VAL A 105 -21.73 -2.80 11.84
N LEU A 106 -21.06 -3.96 11.79
CA LEU A 106 -21.75 -5.25 11.83
C LEU A 106 -22.49 -5.48 13.14
N MET A 107 -21.87 -5.08 14.25
CA MET A 107 -22.42 -5.28 15.59
C MET A 107 -23.33 -4.12 16.05
N SER A 108 -23.65 -3.16 15.19
CA SER A 108 -24.34 -1.91 15.58
C SER A 108 -25.72 -2.10 16.23
N ALA A 109 -26.34 -3.26 16.03
CA ALA A 109 -27.61 -3.63 16.67
C ALA A 109 -27.46 -4.15 18.11
N HIS A 110 -26.24 -4.34 18.61
CA HIS A 110 -25.96 -4.86 19.95
C HIS A 110 -25.59 -3.74 20.93
N GLU A 111 -25.48 -4.10 22.21
CA GLU A 111 -25.03 -3.20 23.26
C GLU A 111 -23.62 -2.64 22.99
N PRO A 112 -23.32 -1.39 23.42
CA PRO A 112 -22.06 -0.72 23.12
C PRO A 112 -20.83 -1.48 23.62
N GLN A 113 -20.97 -2.24 24.71
CA GLN A 113 -19.89 -3.07 25.25
C GLN A 113 -19.53 -4.23 24.32
N VAL A 114 -20.55 -4.85 23.70
CA VAL A 114 -20.38 -5.93 22.71
C VAL A 114 -19.71 -5.39 21.45
N ILE A 115 -20.12 -4.20 20.99
CA ILE A 115 -19.53 -3.51 19.85
C ILE A 115 -18.03 -3.27 20.06
N LEU A 116 -17.67 -2.67 21.21
CA LEU A 116 -16.27 -2.35 21.52
C LEU A 116 -15.42 -3.62 21.64
N ARG A 117 -15.97 -4.64 22.31
CA ARG A 117 -15.31 -5.94 22.46
C ARG A 117 -15.07 -6.61 21.12
N ALA A 118 -16.08 -6.67 20.25
CA ALA A 118 -15.98 -7.25 18.91
C ALA A 118 -14.98 -6.48 18.02
N ALA A 119 -15.03 -5.14 18.04
CA ALA A 119 -14.12 -4.30 17.26
C ALA A 119 -12.65 -4.46 17.70
N GLY A 120 -12.40 -4.46 19.01
CA GLY A 120 -11.06 -4.66 19.56
C GLY A 120 -10.51 -6.06 19.24
N LEU A 121 -11.35 -7.08 19.38
CA LEU A 121 -10.93 -8.46 19.17
C LEU A 121 -10.73 -8.80 17.68
N ALA A 122 -11.63 -8.37 16.80
CA ALA A 122 -11.45 -8.54 15.36
C ALA A 122 -10.14 -7.87 14.88
N THR A 123 -9.87 -6.67 15.40
CA THR A 123 -8.63 -5.94 15.11
C THR A 123 -7.41 -6.71 15.58
N LEU A 124 -7.40 -7.16 16.83
CA LEU A 124 -6.29 -7.91 17.41
C LEU A 124 -6.04 -9.21 16.64
N SER A 125 -7.09 -9.95 16.28
CA SER A 125 -7.00 -11.20 15.51
C SER A 125 -6.39 -10.98 14.13
N VAL A 126 -6.78 -9.93 13.41
CA VAL A 126 -6.19 -9.61 12.11
C VAL A 126 -4.71 -9.23 12.26
N LEU A 127 -4.35 -8.44 13.27
CA LEU A 127 -2.96 -8.04 13.52
C LEU A 127 -2.08 -9.23 13.92
N LEU A 128 -2.58 -10.12 14.78
CA LEU A 128 -1.90 -11.37 15.15
C LEU A 128 -1.73 -12.30 13.95
N GLY A 129 -2.76 -12.44 13.12
CA GLY A 129 -2.70 -13.22 11.89
C GLY A 129 -1.63 -12.68 10.94
N LEU A 130 -1.60 -11.36 10.73
CA LEU A 130 -0.56 -10.70 9.93
C LEU A 130 0.84 -10.94 10.50
N ALA A 131 1.02 -10.78 11.81
CA ALA A 131 2.30 -11.03 12.48
C ALA A 131 2.76 -12.49 12.32
N ALA A 132 1.84 -13.45 12.46
CA ALA A 132 2.12 -14.87 12.28
C ALA A 132 2.48 -15.21 10.82
N ALA A 133 1.88 -14.53 9.83
CA ALA A 133 2.17 -14.74 8.41
C ALA A 133 3.56 -14.21 7.98
N LEU A 134 4.14 -13.24 8.70
CA LEU A 134 5.42 -12.63 8.33
C LEU A 134 6.57 -13.64 8.23
N GLY A 135 6.65 -14.60 9.15
CA GLY A 135 7.70 -15.63 9.17
C GLY A 135 7.70 -16.48 7.90
N PRO A 136 6.60 -17.18 7.58
CA PRO A 136 6.47 -17.94 6.34
C PRO A 136 6.67 -17.11 5.06
N ILE A 137 6.18 -15.86 5.02
CA ILE A 137 6.35 -14.98 3.85
C ILE A 137 7.82 -14.60 3.68
N TYR A 138 8.52 -14.30 4.77
CA TYR A 138 9.95 -14.03 4.71
C TYR A 138 10.74 -15.28 4.28
N GLY A 139 10.44 -16.45 4.87
CA GLY A 139 11.06 -17.71 4.49
C GLY A 139 10.91 -18.02 3.00
N THR A 140 9.70 -17.87 2.46
CA THR A 140 9.46 -18.05 1.02
C THR A 140 10.21 -17.03 0.16
N SER A 141 10.36 -15.78 0.61
CA SER A 141 11.15 -14.76 -0.11
C SER A 141 12.64 -15.12 -0.20
N VAL A 142 13.19 -15.74 0.86
CA VAL A 142 14.59 -16.21 0.90
C VAL A 142 14.77 -17.41 -0.03
N VAL A 143 13.88 -18.41 0.05
CA VAL A 143 13.89 -19.59 -0.83
C VAL A 143 13.78 -19.21 -2.30
N MET A 144 13.00 -18.17 -2.61
CA MET A 144 12.84 -17.65 -3.97
C MET A 144 13.98 -16.71 -4.40
N ALA A 145 15.08 -16.62 -3.65
CA ALA A 145 16.23 -15.77 -3.95
C ALA A 145 15.88 -14.30 -4.27
N ALA A 146 14.74 -13.81 -3.79
CA ALA A 146 14.26 -12.46 -4.10
C ALA A 146 15.07 -11.38 -3.36
N ARG A 147 15.83 -11.78 -2.31
CA ARG A 147 16.74 -10.93 -1.51
C ARG A 147 16.16 -9.57 -1.15
N LEU A 148 14.86 -9.51 -0.87
CA LEU A 148 14.21 -8.29 -0.41
C LEU A 148 14.52 -8.09 1.08
N PRO A 149 14.94 -6.89 1.51
CA PRO A 149 15.09 -6.58 2.93
C PRO A 149 13.76 -6.80 3.66
N MET A 150 13.80 -7.47 4.80
CA MET A 150 12.60 -7.83 5.58
C MET A 150 11.68 -6.63 5.82
N GLY A 151 12.24 -5.48 6.21
CA GLY A 151 11.45 -4.26 6.44
C GLY A 151 10.64 -3.78 5.23
N ARG A 152 11.19 -3.90 4.02
CA ARG A 152 10.48 -3.53 2.78
C ARG A 152 9.37 -4.53 2.47
N LEU A 153 9.61 -5.81 2.71
CA LEU A 153 8.61 -6.85 2.53
C LEU A 153 7.43 -6.67 3.50
N VAL A 154 7.72 -6.35 4.77
CA VAL A 154 6.71 -6.01 5.78
C VAL A 154 5.90 -4.78 5.33
N ALA A 155 6.57 -3.71 4.90
CA ALA A 155 5.89 -2.50 4.45
C ALA A 155 5.00 -2.73 3.22
N VAL A 156 5.47 -3.51 2.24
CA VAL A 156 4.68 -3.88 1.06
C VAL A 156 3.46 -4.70 1.44
N LEU A 157 3.63 -5.68 2.32
CA LEU A 157 2.52 -6.53 2.79
C LEU A 157 1.47 -5.68 3.51
N LEU A 158 1.90 -4.87 4.48
CA LEU A 158 1.00 -4.01 5.26
C LEU A 158 0.31 -2.96 4.39
N ALA A 159 1.01 -2.30 3.46
CA ALA A 159 0.40 -1.36 2.53
C ALA A 159 -0.64 -2.04 1.62
N SER A 160 -0.37 -3.27 1.19
CA SER A 160 -1.30 -4.04 0.36
C SER A 160 -2.55 -4.44 1.14
N VAL A 161 -2.39 -4.93 2.38
CA VAL A 161 -3.49 -5.29 3.27
C VAL A 161 -4.29 -4.06 3.67
N ALA A 162 -3.65 -2.94 3.99
CA ALA A 162 -4.30 -1.67 4.28
C ALA A 162 -5.15 -1.19 3.11
N THR A 163 -4.66 -1.32 1.87
CA THR A 163 -5.42 -0.99 0.66
C THR A 163 -6.70 -1.84 0.55
N GLY A 164 -6.62 -3.14 0.83
CA GLY A 164 -7.79 -4.01 0.87
C GLY A 164 -8.75 -3.66 2.01
N ALA A 165 -8.23 -3.41 3.21
CA ALA A 165 -9.01 -3.11 4.40
C ALA A 165 -9.86 -1.84 4.26
N LEU A 166 -9.40 -0.85 3.49
CA LEU A 166 -10.17 0.36 3.18
C LEU A 166 -11.53 0.07 2.51
N LEU A 167 -11.69 -1.10 1.88
CA LEU A 167 -12.97 -1.51 1.28
C LEU A 167 -13.96 -2.08 2.30
N LEU A 168 -13.49 -2.61 3.42
CA LEU A 168 -14.35 -3.29 4.39
C LEU A 168 -15.41 -2.36 5.00
N PRO A 169 -15.10 -1.14 5.46
CA PRO A 169 -16.14 -0.22 5.96
C PRO A 169 -17.22 0.10 4.93
N ALA A 170 -16.89 0.16 3.64
CA ALA A 170 -17.85 0.40 2.57
C ALA A 170 -18.76 -0.82 2.29
N LEU A 171 -18.25 -2.03 2.56
CA LEU A 171 -19.02 -3.28 2.41
C LEU A 171 -19.85 -3.61 3.66
N ALA A 172 -19.52 -3.03 4.82
CA ALA A 172 -20.18 -3.32 6.09
C ALA A 172 -21.71 -3.12 6.08
N PRO A 173 -22.27 -2.04 5.50
CA PRO A 173 -23.73 -1.86 5.45
C PRO A 173 -24.44 -2.92 4.60
N VAL A 174 -23.83 -3.29 3.45
CA VAL A 174 -24.37 -4.36 2.59
C VAL A 174 -24.40 -5.67 3.35
N LEU A 175 -23.32 -5.96 4.07
CA LEU A 175 -23.20 -7.17 4.88
C LEU A 175 -24.23 -7.20 6.02
N HIS A 176 -24.42 -6.08 6.70
CA HIS A 176 -25.42 -5.93 7.74
C HIS A 176 -26.84 -6.18 7.21
N ILE A 177 -27.17 -5.65 6.02
CA ILE A 177 -28.45 -5.92 5.36
C ILE A 177 -28.59 -7.41 5.02
N CYS A 178 -27.56 -8.04 4.45
CA CYS A 178 -27.59 -9.47 4.13
C CYS A 178 -27.78 -10.35 5.37
N GLN A 179 -27.13 -10.01 6.48
CA GLN A 179 -27.28 -10.70 7.77
C GLN A 179 -28.70 -10.54 8.33
N GLY A 180 -29.32 -9.36 8.17
CA GLY A 180 -30.69 -9.12 8.60
C GLY A 180 -31.74 -9.84 7.74
N LEU A 181 -31.47 -10.03 6.44
CA LEU A 181 -32.38 -10.72 5.52
C LEU A 181 -32.34 -12.24 5.69
N ASP A 182 -31.13 -12.81 5.76
CA ASP A 182 -30.93 -14.25 5.95
C ASP A 182 -29.59 -14.51 6.66
N PRO A 183 -29.64 -14.78 7.99
CA PRO A 183 -28.43 -15.03 8.77
C PRO A 183 -27.83 -16.42 8.51
N VAL A 184 -28.56 -17.34 7.87
CA VAL A 184 -28.11 -18.73 7.68
C VAL A 184 -27.25 -18.85 6.43
N TRP A 185 -27.67 -18.23 5.32
CA TRP A 185 -26.93 -18.31 4.05
C TRP A 185 -26.41 -16.97 3.55
N ALA A 186 -27.27 -15.96 3.40
CA ALA A 186 -26.88 -14.70 2.77
C ALA A 186 -25.80 -13.95 3.56
N GLY A 187 -25.93 -13.88 4.88
CA GLY A 187 -24.93 -13.25 5.76
C GLY A 187 -23.54 -13.87 5.62
N PRO A 188 -23.38 -15.19 5.84
CA PRO A 188 -22.10 -15.88 5.67
C PRO A 188 -21.52 -15.77 4.25
N LEU A 189 -22.35 -15.93 3.21
CA LEU A 189 -21.88 -15.81 1.82
C LEU A 189 -21.40 -14.40 1.49
N ALA A 190 -22.12 -13.38 1.94
CA ALA A 190 -21.70 -11.99 1.75
C ALA A 190 -20.41 -11.69 2.53
N ALA A 191 -20.20 -12.34 3.68
CA ALA A 191 -19.01 -12.14 4.51
C ALA A 191 -17.78 -12.74 3.80
N VAL A 192 -17.91 -13.99 3.34
CA VAL A 192 -16.91 -14.65 2.49
C VAL A 192 -16.62 -13.82 1.24
N GLY A 193 -17.66 -13.31 0.57
CA GLY A 193 -17.52 -12.45 -0.60
C GLY A 193 -16.76 -11.15 -0.30
N SER A 194 -17.05 -10.51 0.83
CA SER A 194 -16.38 -9.26 1.25
C SER A 194 -14.89 -9.49 1.53
N PHE A 195 -14.55 -10.57 2.23
CA PHE A 195 -13.16 -10.96 2.45
C PHE A 195 -12.45 -11.40 1.16
N ALA A 196 -13.17 -12.04 0.23
CA ALA A 196 -12.62 -12.38 -1.09
C ALA A 196 -12.29 -11.13 -1.93
N ILE A 197 -13.17 -10.12 -1.92
CA ILE A 197 -12.94 -8.83 -2.59
C ILE A 197 -11.73 -8.12 -1.95
N MET A 198 -11.71 -8.02 -0.62
CA MET A 198 -10.60 -7.43 0.13
C MET A 198 -9.27 -8.12 -0.20
N GLY A 199 -9.24 -9.46 -0.13
CA GLY A 199 -8.06 -10.28 -0.43
C GLY A 199 -7.63 -10.17 -1.88
N GLY A 200 -8.58 -10.12 -2.82
CA GLY A 200 -8.31 -9.91 -4.25
C GLY A 200 -7.63 -8.56 -4.52
N VAL A 201 -8.14 -7.48 -3.94
CA VAL A 201 -7.56 -6.13 -4.08
C VAL A 201 -6.19 -6.05 -3.41
N ALA A 202 -6.06 -6.57 -2.20
CA ALA A 202 -4.76 -6.66 -1.52
C ALA A 202 -3.75 -7.48 -2.33
N GLY A 203 -4.18 -8.60 -2.93
CA GLY A 203 -3.35 -9.46 -3.77
C GLY A 203 -2.88 -8.79 -5.06
N LEU A 204 -3.78 -8.10 -5.76
CA LEU A 204 -3.44 -7.31 -6.94
C LEU A 204 -2.45 -6.20 -6.58
N ARG A 205 -2.65 -5.53 -5.44
CA ARG A 205 -1.76 -4.47 -4.96
C ARG A 205 -0.38 -5.02 -4.59
N LEU A 206 -0.33 -6.11 -3.85
CA LEU A 206 0.90 -6.82 -3.47
C LEU A 206 1.71 -7.20 -4.71
N ARG A 207 1.05 -7.82 -5.70
CA ARG A 207 1.69 -8.20 -6.95
C ARG A 207 2.30 -6.99 -7.66
N ARG A 208 1.55 -5.89 -7.79
CA ARG A 208 2.04 -4.66 -8.45
C ARG A 208 3.25 -4.08 -7.73
N LEU A 209 3.17 -3.89 -6.41
CA LEU A 209 4.27 -3.34 -5.61
C LEU A 209 5.53 -4.22 -5.66
N LEU A 210 5.38 -5.55 -5.62
CA LEU A 210 6.52 -6.47 -5.74
C LEU A 210 7.14 -6.44 -7.14
N LEU A 211 6.33 -6.36 -8.20
CA LEU A 211 6.83 -6.21 -9.57
C LEU A 211 7.58 -4.89 -9.74
N ASP A 212 7.04 -3.78 -9.23
CA ASP A 212 7.66 -2.46 -9.35
C ASP A 212 8.96 -2.36 -8.55
N LEU A 213 9.03 -3.01 -7.38
CA LEU A 213 10.28 -3.17 -6.63
C LEU A 213 11.31 -3.99 -7.41
N ALA A 214 10.90 -5.13 -7.98
CA ALA A 214 11.77 -5.99 -8.77
C ALA A 214 12.31 -5.27 -10.02
N PHE A 215 11.46 -4.50 -10.72
CA PHE A 215 11.87 -3.69 -11.86
C PHE A 215 12.95 -2.67 -11.49
N SER A 216 12.76 -1.96 -10.37
CA SER A 216 13.74 -0.95 -9.93
C SER A 216 15.07 -1.52 -9.47
N ALA A 217 15.15 -2.83 -9.18
CA ALA A 217 16.35 -3.48 -8.68
C ALA A 217 17.31 -3.99 -9.79
N GLY A 218 16.97 -3.83 -11.08
CA GLY A 218 17.89 -4.19 -12.17
C GLY A 218 17.29 -4.93 -13.36
N GLY A 219 15.98 -4.82 -13.60
CA GLY A 219 15.33 -5.39 -14.79
C GLY A 219 14.66 -6.75 -14.55
N MET A 220 13.60 -7.01 -15.32
CA MET A 220 12.66 -8.08 -15.05
C MET A 220 12.85 -9.28 -16.00
N ASP A 221 13.84 -10.11 -15.67
CA ASP A 221 14.01 -11.44 -16.25
C ASP A 221 12.72 -12.27 -16.06
N PRO A 222 12.26 -13.07 -17.05
CA PRO A 222 11.14 -13.99 -16.90
C PRO A 222 11.16 -14.83 -15.61
N GLY A 223 12.34 -15.24 -15.11
CA GLY A 223 12.47 -15.93 -13.84
C GLY A 223 12.03 -15.10 -12.63
N ALA A 224 12.28 -13.79 -12.62
CA ALA A 224 11.86 -12.89 -11.54
C ALA A 224 10.33 -12.74 -11.47
N ARG A 225 9.64 -12.66 -12.62
CA ARG A 225 8.17 -12.57 -12.67
C ARG A 225 7.51 -13.79 -12.08
N PHE A 226 8.04 -14.98 -12.42
CA PHE A 226 7.53 -16.24 -11.89
C PHE A 226 7.67 -16.29 -10.36
N ARG A 227 8.84 -15.94 -9.83
CA ARG A 227 9.12 -15.93 -8.38
C ARG A 227 8.25 -14.93 -7.63
N VAL A 228 8.04 -13.72 -8.16
CA VAL A 228 7.11 -12.74 -7.59
C VAL A 228 5.67 -13.28 -7.59
N GLY A 229 5.26 -13.97 -8.66
CA GLY A 229 3.95 -14.61 -8.73
C GLY A 229 3.74 -15.68 -7.66
N VAL A 230 4.74 -16.55 -7.45
CA VAL A 230 4.71 -17.57 -6.38
C VAL A 230 4.67 -16.91 -5.00
N LEU A 231 5.54 -15.93 -4.75
CA LEU A 231 5.58 -15.20 -3.48
C LEU A 231 4.24 -14.51 -3.17
N THR A 232 3.63 -13.87 -4.16
CA THR A 232 2.32 -13.22 -4.01
C THR A 232 1.24 -14.24 -3.61
N ARG A 233 1.17 -15.39 -4.29
CA ARG A 233 0.17 -16.43 -3.99
C ARG A 233 0.39 -17.03 -2.61
N MET A 234 1.64 -17.31 -2.24
CA MET A 234 1.99 -17.82 -0.92
C MET A 234 1.66 -16.80 0.17
N ALA A 235 1.98 -15.53 -0.03
CA ALA A 235 1.64 -14.46 0.91
C ALA A 235 0.13 -14.33 1.10
N LEU A 236 -0.66 -14.42 0.03
CA LEU A 236 -2.11 -14.45 0.12
C LEU A 236 -2.63 -15.68 0.86
N ALA A 237 -2.10 -16.87 0.54
CA ALA A 237 -2.51 -18.11 1.20
C ALA A 237 -2.19 -18.10 2.70
N PHE A 238 -0.98 -17.69 3.09
CA PHE A 238 -0.58 -17.63 4.49
C PHE A 238 -1.33 -16.53 5.25
N THR A 239 -1.50 -15.35 4.65
CA THR A 239 -2.27 -14.27 5.29
C THR A 239 -3.74 -14.68 5.46
N GLY A 240 -4.35 -15.26 4.42
CA GLY A 240 -5.72 -15.75 4.49
C GLY A 240 -5.89 -16.84 5.55
N LEU A 241 -5.00 -17.85 5.56
CA LEU A 241 -5.04 -18.94 6.52
C LEU A 241 -4.84 -18.47 7.96
N THR A 242 -3.86 -17.61 8.21
CA THR A 242 -3.58 -17.09 9.57
C THR A 242 -4.68 -16.18 10.07
N VAL A 243 -5.27 -15.34 9.20
CA VAL A 243 -6.43 -14.50 9.56
C VAL A 243 -7.66 -15.38 9.82
N SER A 244 -7.94 -16.38 8.99
CA SER A 244 -9.04 -17.32 9.22
C SER A 244 -8.87 -18.13 10.51
N LEU A 245 -7.65 -18.59 10.80
CA LEU A 245 -7.34 -19.26 12.08
C LEU A 245 -7.52 -18.32 13.27
N ALA A 246 -7.12 -17.05 13.14
CA ALA A 246 -7.32 -16.05 14.18
C ALA A 246 -8.80 -15.76 14.43
N PHE A 247 -9.63 -15.69 13.37
CA PHE A 247 -11.08 -15.57 13.51
C PHE A 247 -11.73 -16.82 14.10
N TRP A 248 -11.28 -18.02 13.71
CA TRP A 248 -11.81 -19.28 14.25
C TRP A 248 -11.44 -19.48 15.72
N ALA A 249 -10.18 -19.28 16.08
CA ALA A 249 -9.72 -19.34 17.48
C ALA A 249 -10.45 -18.31 18.35
N PHE A 250 -10.86 -17.19 17.75
CA PHE A 250 -11.61 -16.15 18.42
C PHE A 250 -13.09 -16.52 18.63
N ASP A 251 -13.76 -17.03 17.61
CA ASP A 251 -15.14 -17.51 17.71
C ASP A 251 -15.27 -18.61 18.79
N ALA A 252 -14.30 -19.53 18.82
CA ALA A 252 -14.21 -20.56 19.85
C ALA A 252 -14.04 -20.00 21.28
N PHE A 253 -13.40 -18.83 21.45
CA PHE A 253 -13.22 -18.17 22.74
C PHE A 253 -14.46 -17.37 23.18
N LEU A 254 -15.29 -16.89 22.25
CA LEU A 254 -16.55 -16.20 22.58
C LEU A 254 -17.69 -17.18 22.90
N ALA A 255 -17.63 -18.41 22.38
CA ALA A 255 -18.65 -19.44 22.61
C ALA A 255 -18.49 -20.21 23.93
N GLY A 256 -17.39 -19.99 24.67
CA GLY A 256 -17.11 -20.59 25.98
C GLY A 256 -17.25 -19.59 27.13
#